data_AF-A0AAV5MW18-F1
#
_entry.id   AF-A0AAV5MW18-F1
#
_cell.length_a   1.000
_cell.length_b   1.000
_cell.length_c   1.000
_cell.angle_alpha   90.00
_cell.angle_beta   90.00
_cell.angle_gamma   90.00
#
_symmetry.space_group_name_H-M   'P 1'
#
loop_
_entity.id
_entity.type
_entity.pdbx_description
1 polymer ?
#
loop_
_entity_poly.entity_id
_entity_poly.type
_entity_poly.pdbx_seq_one_letter_code
_entity_poly.pdbx_strand_id
1 'polypeptide(L)'
;MDILVMENLLFRRNVTRLYDLKGSSRSRYNPDTSGSNKVLLDQNLIEAMPTSPIFVGSKAKQLLDRAVWNDTNFLASVDVMDYSLLVGVDEEKHELVLGIIDFMRQYTWDKHLETWAKSVQTAGMFAGAKITPPTVISPQQYKKRFRKAMTAYFVMVPDQWTPTTIAPDGSLSELCEENTQNGTPLEQ
;
A
#
# COMPACT_ATOMS: atom_id res chain seq x y z
N MET A 1 10.74 -12.76 30.76
CA MET A 1 11.14 -11.65 29.88
C MET A 1 11.25 -12.27 28.52
N ASP A 2 10.40 -11.87 27.58
CA ASP A 2 10.31 -12.53 26.28
C ASP A 2 11.06 -11.70 25.25
N ILE A 3 11.97 -12.33 24.51
CA ILE A 3 12.85 -11.68 23.54
C ILE A 3 12.72 -12.43 22.23
N LEU A 4 12.63 -11.68 21.13
CA LEU A 4 12.67 -12.19 19.77
C LEU A 4 13.95 -11.69 19.10
N VAL A 5 14.72 -12.61 18.52
CA VAL A 5 15.91 -12.29 17.72
C VAL A 5 15.54 -12.44 16.25
N MET A 6 15.81 -11.41 15.45
CA MET A 6 15.51 -11.36 14.03
C MET A 6 16.71 -10.80 13.25
N GLU A 7 16.66 -10.94 11.93
CA GLU A 7 17.67 -10.35 11.04
C GLU A 7 17.69 -8.82 11.14
N ASN A 8 18.88 -8.24 10.97
CA ASN A 8 19.03 -6.80 10.80
C ASN A 8 19.09 -6.46 9.31
N LEU A 9 17.99 -5.94 8.78
CA LEU A 9 17.86 -5.56 7.38
C LEU A 9 18.98 -4.61 6.90
N LEU A 10 19.43 -3.68 7.74
CA LEU A 10 20.36 -2.62 7.37
C LEU A 10 21.83 -2.97 7.66
N PHE A 11 22.14 -4.22 7.97
CA PHE A 11 23.49 -4.62 8.36
C PHE A 11 24.52 -4.41 7.22
N ARG A 12 25.64 -3.73 7.54
CA ARG A 12 26.72 -3.39 6.58
C ARG A 12 26.26 -2.57 5.36
N ARG A 13 25.22 -1.76 5.55
CA ARG A 13 24.68 -0.82 4.54
C ARG A 13 24.97 0.61 4.97
N ASN A 14 25.33 1.47 4.01
CA ASN A 14 25.47 2.90 4.27
C ASN A 14 24.19 3.61 3.85
N VAL A 15 23.20 3.59 4.76
CA VAL A 15 21.85 4.06 4.46
C VAL A 15 21.81 5.59 4.57
N THR A 16 21.68 6.28 3.44
CA THR A 16 21.57 7.74 3.39
C THR A 16 20.14 8.22 3.67
N ARG A 17 19.15 7.42 3.26
CA ARG A 17 17.72 7.67 3.51
C ARG A 17 17.04 6.41 3.99
N LEU A 18 16.31 6.51 5.10
CA LEU A 18 15.56 5.40 5.68
C LEU A 18 14.08 5.79 5.73
N TYR A 19 13.21 4.99 5.14
CA TYR A 19 11.77 5.19 5.18
C TYR A 19 11.06 4.04 5.90
N ASP A 20 10.06 4.39 6.69
CA ASP A 20 9.03 3.49 7.20
C ASP A 20 7.75 3.85 6.44
N LEU A 21 7.19 2.91 5.66
CA LEU A 21 6.04 3.16 4.79
C LEU A 21 4.85 2.26 5.16
N LYS A 22 3.68 2.86 5.41
CA LYS A 22 2.43 2.14 5.78
C LYS A 22 1.33 2.21 4.71
N GLY A 23 1.56 2.99 3.66
CA GLY A 23 0.59 3.33 2.64
C GLY A 23 -0.53 4.24 3.15
N SER A 24 -0.23 5.14 4.07
CA SER A 24 -1.20 6.11 4.61
C SER A 24 -0.57 7.48 4.78
N SER A 25 -1.31 8.56 4.53
CA SER A 25 -0.78 9.93 4.61
C SER A 25 -1.09 10.64 5.94
N ARG A 26 -2.13 10.23 6.68
CA ARG A 26 -2.54 10.90 7.91
C ARG A 26 -1.55 10.61 9.05
N SER A 27 -1.00 11.66 9.66
CA SER A 27 0.01 11.56 10.73
C SER A 27 1.27 10.78 10.31
N ARG A 28 1.62 10.85 9.03
CA ARG A 28 2.75 10.12 8.44
C ARG A 28 3.76 11.07 7.79
N TYR A 29 4.08 12.14 8.51
CA TYR A 29 5.11 13.11 8.15
C TYR A 29 6.07 13.29 9.33
N ASN A 30 7.36 13.26 9.05
CA ASN A 30 8.38 13.63 10.02
C ASN A 30 8.92 15.05 9.66
N PRO A 31 8.63 16.08 10.48
CA PRO A 31 9.10 17.45 10.23
C PRO A 31 10.57 17.65 10.58
N ASP A 32 11.14 16.77 11.40
CA ASP A 32 12.53 16.87 11.83
C ASP A 32 13.44 16.11 10.85
N THR A 33 13.74 16.77 9.73
CA THR A 33 14.68 16.29 8.70
C THR A 33 16.13 16.68 8.99
N SER A 34 16.40 17.38 10.09
CA SER A 34 17.71 17.95 10.41
C SER A 34 18.50 17.02 11.35
N GLY A 35 19.06 15.94 10.82
CA GLY A 35 19.95 15.04 11.58
C GLY A 35 20.36 13.78 10.84
N SER A 36 21.48 13.15 11.24
CA SER A 36 21.85 11.82 10.75
C SER A 36 20.96 10.75 11.39
N ASN A 37 20.57 9.71 10.65
CA ASN A 37 19.73 8.57 11.08
C ASN A 37 18.24 8.86 11.40
N LYS A 38 17.59 9.79 10.70
CA LYS A 38 16.14 9.98 10.84
C LYS A 38 15.36 9.01 9.96
N VAL A 39 14.29 8.45 10.50
CA VAL A 39 13.30 7.65 9.76
C VAL A 39 12.26 8.59 9.16
N LEU A 40 12.16 8.54 7.83
CA LEU A 40 11.20 9.29 7.03
C LEU A 40 9.93 8.45 6.83
N LEU A 41 8.79 9.12 6.59
CA LEU A 41 7.50 8.45 6.47
C LEU A 41 6.90 8.63 5.06
N ASP A 42 5.71 8.07 4.85
CA ASP A 42 4.99 8.09 3.57
C ASP A 42 4.91 9.49 2.94
N GLN A 43 4.58 10.52 3.74
CA GLN A 43 4.45 11.89 3.23
C GLN A 43 5.80 12.48 2.82
N ASN A 44 6.86 12.20 3.58
CA ASN A 44 8.22 12.64 3.22
C ASN A 44 8.67 12.03 1.89
N LEU A 45 8.33 10.77 1.61
CA LEU A 45 8.64 10.12 0.34
C LEU A 45 7.88 10.77 -0.82
N ILE A 46 6.58 11.03 -0.63
CA ILE A 46 5.74 11.68 -1.65
C ILE A 46 6.26 13.08 -1.98
N GLU A 47 6.70 13.85 -0.99
CA GLU A 47 7.28 15.17 -1.20
C GLU A 47 8.66 15.13 -1.89
N ALA A 48 9.44 14.07 -1.66
CA ALA A 48 10.73 13.86 -2.31
C ALA A 48 10.60 13.35 -3.76
N MET A 49 9.46 12.75 -4.14
CA MET A 49 9.28 12.17 -5.48
C MET A 49 9.60 13.10 -6.66
N PRO A 50 9.16 14.38 -6.68
CA PRO A 50 9.44 15.27 -7.81
C PRO A 50 10.92 15.64 -7.95
N THR A 51 11.70 15.59 -6.87
CA THR A 51 13.09 16.06 -6.83
C THR A 51 14.11 14.92 -6.76
N SER A 52 13.75 13.80 -6.14
CA SER A 52 14.60 12.62 -5.95
C SER A 52 13.75 11.34 -5.93
N PRO A 53 13.17 10.94 -7.09
CA PRO A 53 12.37 9.73 -7.18
C PRO A 53 13.20 8.47 -6.97
N ILE A 54 12.56 7.43 -6.43
CA ILE A 54 13.15 6.09 -6.33
C ILE A 54 12.76 5.31 -7.60
N PHE A 55 13.73 5.13 -8.50
CA PHE A 55 13.57 4.33 -9.70
C PHE A 55 13.98 2.89 -9.47
N VAL A 56 13.17 1.97 -9.99
CA VAL A 56 13.40 0.52 -9.86
C VAL A 56 13.33 -0.11 -11.24
N GLY A 57 14.30 -0.97 -11.58
CA GLY A 57 14.28 -1.71 -12.85
C GLY A 57 13.11 -2.71 -12.90
N SER A 58 12.66 -3.07 -14.11
CA SER A 58 11.48 -3.95 -14.33
C SER A 58 11.54 -5.25 -13.52
N LYS A 59 12.65 -5.98 -13.60
CA LYS A 59 12.83 -7.24 -12.84
C LYS A 59 12.75 -7.03 -11.32
N ALA A 60 13.39 -5.98 -10.79
CA ALA A 60 13.37 -5.68 -9.38
C ALA A 60 11.97 -5.24 -8.91
N LYS A 61 11.24 -4.47 -9.74
CA LYS A 61 9.85 -4.09 -9.47
C LYS A 61 8.93 -5.30 -9.39
N GLN A 62 9.05 -6.24 -10.32
CA GLN A 62 8.25 -7.48 -10.32
C GLN A 62 8.53 -8.34 -9.08
N LEU A 63 9.81 -8.45 -8.68
CA LEU A 63 10.19 -9.16 -7.45
C LEU A 63 9.60 -8.49 -6.21
N LEU A 64 9.69 -7.16 -6.13
CA LEU A 64 9.13 -6.38 -5.03
C LEU A 64 7.60 -6.55 -4.94
N ASP A 65 6.89 -6.39 -6.05
CA ASP A 65 5.43 -6.52 -6.09
C ASP A 65 4.98 -7.92 -5.69
N ARG A 66 5.69 -8.96 -6.16
CA ARG A 66 5.38 -10.35 -5.81
C ARG A 66 5.65 -10.64 -4.34
N ALA A 67 6.77 -10.16 -3.80
CA ALA A 67 7.11 -10.32 -2.38
C ALA A 67 6.06 -9.63 -1.50
N VAL A 68 5.79 -8.34 -1.75
CA VAL A 68 4.76 -7.57 -1.03
C VAL A 68 3.40 -8.24 -1.17
N TRP A 69 3.03 -8.74 -2.35
CA TRP A 69 1.76 -9.46 -2.52
C TRP A 69 1.69 -10.72 -1.65
N ASN A 70 2.71 -11.56 -1.70
CA ASN A 70 2.70 -12.82 -0.94
C ASN A 70 2.68 -12.57 0.57
N ASP A 71 3.56 -11.71 1.07
CA ASP A 71 3.71 -11.47 2.51
C ASP A 71 2.45 -10.83 3.07
N THR A 72 1.91 -9.82 2.39
CA THR A 72 0.68 -9.15 2.86
C THR A 72 -0.58 -10.01 2.70
N ASN A 73 -0.57 -11.03 1.83
CA ASN A 73 -1.63 -12.04 1.82
C ASN A 73 -1.56 -12.90 3.07
N PHE A 74 -0.36 -13.35 3.44
CA PHE A 74 -0.14 -14.11 4.66
C PHE A 74 -0.52 -13.30 5.91
N LEU A 75 0.01 -12.08 6.06
CA LEU A 75 -0.28 -11.21 7.20
C LEU A 75 -1.78 -10.96 7.39
N ALA A 76 -2.50 -10.70 6.30
CA ALA A 76 -3.96 -10.51 6.36
C ALA A 76 -4.74 -11.80 6.65
N SER A 77 -4.16 -12.99 6.40
CA SER A 77 -4.78 -14.28 6.74
C SER A 77 -4.65 -14.65 8.22
N VAL A 78 -3.71 -14.02 8.92
CA VAL A 78 -3.48 -14.17 10.38
C VAL A 78 -3.85 -12.90 11.14
N ASP A 79 -4.71 -12.05 10.55
CA ASP A 79 -5.23 -10.80 11.13
C ASP A 79 -4.16 -9.82 11.66
N VAL A 80 -2.98 -9.84 11.03
CA VAL A 80 -1.91 -8.86 11.31
C VAL A 80 -2.13 -7.61 10.46
N MET A 81 -2.03 -6.46 11.10
CA MET A 81 -2.11 -5.12 10.49
C MET A 81 -1.11 -4.17 11.18
N ASP A 82 -1.05 -2.93 10.72
CA ASP A 82 -0.10 -1.89 11.18
C ASP A 82 1.39 -2.20 10.94
N TYR A 83 1.71 -3.20 10.13
CA TYR A 83 3.05 -3.46 9.61
C TYR A 83 3.50 -2.35 8.62
N SER A 84 4.81 -2.15 8.53
CA SER A 84 5.44 -1.17 7.63
C SER A 84 6.39 -1.85 6.65
N LEU A 85 6.61 -1.27 5.48
CA LEU A 85 7.79 -1.56 4.66
C LEU A 85 8.92 -0.63 5.11
N LEU A 86 9.99 -1.20 5.66
CA LEU A 86 11.24 -0.49 5.91
C LEU A 86 12.03 -0.42 4.60
N VAL A 87 12.52 0.77 4.25
CA VAL A 87 13.23 1.05 3.01
C VAL A 87 14.51 1.81 3.30
N GLY A 88 15.65 1.16 3.16
CA GLY A 88 16.96 1.80 3.18
C GLY A 88 17.45 2.09 1.76
N VAL A 89 17.87 3.33 1.51
CA VAL A 89 18.56 3.74 0.28
C VAL A 89 20.06 3.80 0.56
N ASP A 90 20.83 2.97 -0.12
CA ASP A 90 22.30 2.99 -0.09
C ASP A 90 22.79 3.65 -1.38
N GLU A 91 23.10 4.95 -1.31
CA GLU A 91 23.52 5.73 -2.48
C GLU A 91 24.94 5.41 -2.94
N GLU A 92 25.79 4.86 -2.07
CA GLU A 92 27.15 4.44 -2.43
C GLU A 92 27.14 3.16 -3.27
N LYS A 93 26.27 2.21 -2.93
CA LYS A 93 26.12 0.95 -3.67
C LYS A 93 25.05 1.00 -4.76
N HIS A 94 24.25 2.07 -4.79
CA HIS A 94 23.07 2.20 -5.64
C HIS A 94 22.06 1.04 -5.42
N GLU A 95 21.82 0.69 -4.16
CA GLU A 95 20.95 -0.42 -3.78
C GLU A 95 19.78 0.05 -2.90
N LEU A 96 18.64 -0.62 -3.04
CA LEU A 96 17.51 -0.52 -2.12
C LEU A 96 17.47 -1.76 -1.25
N VAL A 97 17.33 -1.53 0.05
CA VAL A 97 17.16 -2.59 1.06
C VAL A 97 15.76 -2.47 1.63
N LEU A 98 14.98 -3.54 1.52
CA LEU A 98 13.55 -3.53 1.77
C LEU A 98 13.17 -4.70 2.70
N GLY A 99 12.23 -4.49 3.61
CA GLY A 99 11.65 -5.57 4.41
C GLY A 99 10.42 -5.14 5.18
N ILE A 100 9.46 -6.06 5.37
CA ILE A 100 8.27 -5.78 6.20
C ILE A 100 8.66 -5.92 7.68
N ILE A 101 8.31 -4.92 8.49
CA ILE A 101 8.58 -4.87 9.92
C ILE A 101 7.29 -4.71 10.73
N ASP A 102 7.38 -4.77 12.06
CA ASP A 102 6.27 -4.60 13.01
C ASP A 102 5.10 -5.59 12.85
N PHE A 103 5.35 -6.77 12.28
CA PHE A 103 4.33 -7.79 12.00
C PHE A 103 4.06 -8.76 13.16
N MET A 104 4.78 -8.68 14.27
CA MET A 104 4.65 -9.63 15.38
C MET A 104 3.38 -9.44 16.22
N ARG A 105 2.72 -8.28 16.13
CA ARG A 105 1.50 -8.00 16.87
C ARG A 105 0.30 -8.41 16.02
N GLN A 106 -0.38 -9.48 16.42
CA GLN A 106 -1.73 -9.74 15.95
C GLN A 106 -2.63 -8.61 16.45
N TYR A 107 -3.43 -8.04 15.55
CA TYR A 107 -4.38 -7.03 15.95
C TYR A 107 -5.60 -7.73 16.54
N THR A 108 -5.71 -7.73 17.87
CA THR A 108 -6.94 -8.12 18.55
C THR A 108 -7.99 -7.04 18.31
N TRP A 109 -8.79 -7.22 17.26
CA TRP A 109 -9.94 -6.36 16.92
C TRP A 109 -10.93 -6.20 18.07
N ASP A 110 -10.90 -7.10 19.05
CA ASP A 110 -11.77 -7.16 20.22
C ASP A 110 -11.86 -5.81 20.97
N LYS A 111 -10.72 -5.12 21.14
CA LYS A 111 -10.69 -3.83 21.87
C LYS A 111 -11.36 -2.67 21.12
N HIS A 112 -11.39 -2.71 19.78
CA HIS A 112 -11.91 -1.61 18.97
C HIS A 112 -13.27 -1.93 18.36
N LEU A 113 -13.63 -3.21 18.18
CA LEU A 113 -14.97 -3.64 17.82
C LEU A 113 -15.96 -3.26 18.91
N GLU A 114 -15.59 -3.39 20.20
CA GLU A 114 -16.40 -2.84 21.29
C GLU A 114 -16.65 -1.34 21.13
N THR A 115 -15.62 -0.58 20.73
CA THR A 115 -15.69 0.88 20.60
C THR A 115 -16.54 1.28 19.39
N TRP A 116 -16.41 0.56 18.27
CA TRP A 116 -17.26 0.77 17.10
C TRP A 116 -18.71 0.37 17.38
N ALA A 117 -18.94 -0.80 17.97
CA ALA A 117 -20.27 -1.25 18.38
C ALA A 117 -20.95 -0.25 19.34
N LYS A 118 -20.21 0.27 20.33
CA LYS A 118 -20.67 1.36 21.22
C LYS A 118 -21.00 2.65 20.45
N SER A 119 -20.17 3.03 19.47
CA SER A 119 -20.39 4.24 18.66
C SER A 119 -21.59 4.12 17.70
N VAL A 120 -21.81 2.94 17.12
CA VAL A 120 -22.95 2.65 16.24
C VAL A 120 -24.24 2.60 17.05
N GLN A 121 -24.21 2.01 18.24
CA GLN A 121 -25.36 2.02 19.16
C GLN A 121 -25.73 3.44 19.59
N THR A 122 -24.74 4.32 19.81
CA THR A 122 -24.96 5.73 20.16
C THR A 122 -25.47 6.53 18.96
N ALA A 123 -24.96 6.27 17.75
CA ALA A 123 -25.42 6.92 16.52
C ALA A 123 -26.86 6.51 16.13
N GLY A 124 -27.29 5.29 16.45
CA GLY A 124 -28.66 4.84 16.26
C GLY A 124 -29.71 5.59 17.11
N MET A 125 -29.29 6.24 18.20
CA MET A 125 -30.16 7.06 19.04
C MET A 125 -30.24 8.54 18.59
N PHE A 126 -29.31 9.00 17.73
CA PHE A 126 -29.28 10.37 17.22
C PHE A 126 -29.26 10.35 15.68
N ALA A 127 -30.45 10.34 15.09
CA ALA A 127 -30.66 10.38 13.65
C ALA A 127 -30.04 11.64 13.01
N GLY A 128 -28.78 11.58 12.56
CA GLY A 128 -28.18 12.67 11.78
C GLY A 128 -26.65 12.75 11.75
N ALA A 129 -25.91 12.02 12.60
CA ALA A 129 -24.45 12.04 12.52
C ALA A 129 -23.95 11.18 11.35
N LYS A 130 -23.34 11.80 10.32
CA LYS A 130 -22.65 11.09 9.23
C LYS A 130 -21.66 10.09 9.84
N ILE A 131 -21.87 8.81 9.56
CA ILE A 131 -20.95 7.74 9.93
C ILE A 131 -19.64 8.01 9.18
N THR A 132 -18.69 8.61 9.89
CA THR A 132 -17.32 8.75 9.37
C THR A 132 -16.77 7.33 9.36
N PRO A 133 -16.33 6.78 8.21
CA PRO A 133 -15.81 5.43 8.17
C PRO A 133 -14.71 5.29 9.22
N PRO A 134 -14.73 4.24 10.05
CA PRO A 134 -13.79 4.10 11.15
C PRO A 134 -12.36 4.27 10.61
N THR A 135 -11.56 5.07 11.31
CA THR A 135 -10.13 5.26 10.97
C THR A 135 -9.38 3.92 10.99
N VAL A 136 -9.95 2.93 11.69
CA VAL A 136 -9.50 1.54 11.76
C VAL A 136 -10.10 0.77 10.59
N ILE A 137 -9.24 0.32 9.69
CA ILE A 137 -9.60 -0.45 8.48
C ILE A 137 -9.33 -1.94 8.71
N SER A 138 -10.16 -2.83 8.14
CA SER A 138 -9.96 -4.28 8.30
C SER A 138 -8.60 -4.75 7.77
N PRO A 139 -8.04 -5.90 8.20
CA PRO A 139 -6.75 -6.38 7.69
C PRO A 139 -6.72 -6.50 6.17
N GLN A 140 -7.86 -6.90 5.55
CA GLN A 140 -8.01 -6.95 4.10
C GLN A 140 -8.00 -5.57 3.43
N GLN A 141 -8.57 -4.55 4.07
CA GLN A 141 -8.50 -3.17 3.59
C GLN A 141 -7.09 -2.58 3.78
N TYR A 142 -6.43 -2.86 4.91
CA TYR A 142 -5.04 -2.47 5.17
C TYR A 142 -4.12 -3.03 4.09
N LYS A 143 -4.22 -4.33 3.82
CA LYS A 143 -3.50 -5.00 2.73
C LYS A 143 -3.68 -4.31 1.38
N LYS A 144 -4.93 -4.05 0.98
CA LYS A 144 -5.23 -3.39 -0.31
C LYS A 144 -4.62 -1.99 -0.38
N ARG A 145 -4.75 -1.20 0.69
CA ARG A 145 -4.19 0.15 0.80
C ARG A 145 -2.66 0.13 0.71
N PHE A 146 -2.03 -0.72 1.53
CA PHE A 146 -0.58 -0.88 1.58
C PHE A 146 -0.01 -1.25 0.21
N ARG A 147 -0.58 -2.25 -0.46
CA ARG A 147 -0.15 -2.67 -1.81
C ARG A 147 -0.25 -1.54 -2.82
N LYS A 148 -1.41 -0.86 -2.88
CA LYS A 148 -1.63 0.26 -3.80
C LYS A 148 -0.57 1.34 -3.61
N ALA A 149 -0.23 1.65 -2.37
CA ALA A 149 0.80 2.63 -2.04
C ALA A 149 2.19 2.16 -2.47
N MET A 150 2.62 0.93 -2.11
CA MET A 150 3.93 0.41 -2.53
C MET A 150 4.07 0.39 -4.05
N THR A 151 3.04 -0.02 -4.79
CA THR A 151 3.06 0.02 -6.25
C THR A 151 3.28 1.45 -6.79
N ALA A 152 2.70 2.46 -6.15
CA ALA A 152 2.84 3.86 -6.55
C ALA A 152 4.17 4.49 -6.09
N TYR A 153 4.73 4.04 -4.97
CA TYR A 153 5.95 4.61 -4.37
C TYR A 153 7.24 4.22 -5.10
N PHE A 154 7.27 3.04 -5.72
CA PHE A 154 8.44 2.55 -6.44
C PHE A 154 8.21 2.65 -7.95
N VAL A 155 8.74 3.71 -8.57
CA VAL A 155 8.50 3.97 -9.99
C VAL A 155 9.35 3.03 -10.85
N MET A 156 8.68 2.23 -11.67
CA MET A 156 9.36 1.34 -12.61
C MET A 156 9.88 2.12 -13.81
N VAL A 157 11.15 1.93 -14.14
CA VAL A 157 11.71 2.42 -15.40
C VAL A 157 11.67 1.28 -16.42
N PRO A 158 11.11 1.50 -17.64
CA PRO A 158 11.14 0.50 -18.70
C PRO A 158 12.58 0.10 -19.02
N ASP A 159 12.81 -1.19 -19.26
CA ASP A 159 14.10 -1.66 -19.76
C ASP A 159 13.97 -2.08 -21.24
N GLN A 160 15.10 -2.12 -21.94
CA GLN A 160 15.18 -2.50 -23.36
C GLN A 160 14.72 -3.95 -23.66
N TRP A 161 14.40 -4.74 -22.63
CA TRP A 161 13.96 -6.14 -22.73
C TRP A 161 12.50 -6.32 -22.34
N THR A 162 11.83 -5.30 -21.81
CA THR A 162 10.38 -5.29 -21.65
C THR A 162 9.75 -5.16 -23.03
N PRO A 163 8.93 -6.13 -23.48
CA PRO A 163 8.15 -5.94 -24.68
C PRO A 163 7.29 -4.70 -24.47
N THR A 164 7.47 -3.68 -25.31
CA THR A 164 6.50 -2.59 -25.39
C THR A 164 5.17 -3.27 -25.63
N THR A 165 4.29 -3.28 -24.64
CA THR A 165 2.93 -3.72 -24.85
C THR A 165 2.40 -2.74 -25.88
N ILE A 166 2.30 -3.23 -27.12
CA ILE A 166 1.76 -2.51 -28.27
C ILE A 166 0.45 -1.91 -27.76
N ALA A 167 0.36 -0.58 -27.79
CA ALA A 167 -0.89 0.11 -27.48
C ALA A 167 -2.01 -0.56 -28.31
N PRO A 168 -3.23 -0.71 -27.79
CA PRO A 168 -4.32 -1.23 -28.61
C PRO A 168 -4.47 -0.28 -29.79
N ASP A 169 -4.02 -0.78 -30.95
CA ASP A 169 -4.21 -0.14 -32.23
C ASP A 169 -5.71 0.07 -32.40
N GLY A 170 -6.09 1.23 -32.92
CA GLY A 170 -7.47 1.69 -32.92
C GLY A 170 -8.42 0.70 -33.60
N SER A 171 -9.18 -0.05 -32.81
CA SER A 171 -10.44 -0.66 -33.23
C SER A 171 -11.40 -0.76 -32.04
N LEU A 172 -11.70 0.39 -31.43
CA LEU A 172 -12.92 0.59 -30.64
C LEU A 172 -13.97 1.23 -31.55
N SER A 173 -14.59 0.42 -32.40
CA SER A 173 -15.83 0.80 -33.10
C SER A 173 -16.56 -0.43 -33.60
N GLU A 174 -16.99 -1.30 -32.69
CA GLU A 174 -18.16 -2.17 -32.89
C GLU A 174 -18.53 -2.77 -31.53
N LEU A 175 -19.83 -2.77 -31.22
CA LEU A 175 -20.50 -3.33 -30.03
C LEU A 175 -20.75 -2.37 -28.85
N CYS A 176 -21.46 -1.28 -29.14
CA CYS A 176 -22.52 -0.62 -28.33
C CYS A 176 -22.95 0.56 -29.22
N GLU A 177 -24.11 0.62 -29.88
CA GLU A 177 -25.52 0.55 -29.48
C GLU A 177 -26.30 0.04 -30.72
N GLU A 178 -27.47 -0.60 -30.68
CA GLU A 178 -28.76 0.00 -30.35
C GLU A 178 -29.84 -1.09 -30.57
N ASN A 179 -30.79 -1.26 -29.64
CA ASN A 179 -32.23 -1.10 -29.93
C ASN A 179 -33.12 -1.60 -28.78
N THR A 180 -33.68 -0.62 -28.07
CA THR A 180 -35.00 -0.74 -27.45
C THR A 180 -36.02 -0.27 -28.48
N GLN A 181 -36.98 -1.11 -28.88
CA GLN A 181 -38.42 -0.76 -28.96
C GLN A 181 -39.28 -1.89 -29.57
N ASN A 182 -40.25 -2.32 -28.76
CA ASN A 182 -41.67 -2.63 -29.05
C ASN A 182 -42.10 -3.38 -30.33
N GLY A 183 -42.87 -4.46 -30.12
CA GLY A 183 -43.91 -4.91 -31.06
C GLY A 183 -44.32 -6.39 -30.95
N THR A 184 -45.34 -6.70 -30.14
CA THR A 184 -46.29 -7.82 -30.40
C THR A 184 -47.11 -7.55 -31.69
N PRO A 185 -47.93 -8.48 -32.26
CA PRO A 185 -48.16 -9.93 -32.00
C PRO A 185 -48.27 -10.81 -33.31
N LEU A 186 -48.57 -12.12 -33.15
CA LEU A 186 -49.56 -12.96 -33.87
C LEU A 186 -49.09 -14.34 -34.42
N GLU A 187 -49.94 -15.34 -34.13
CA GLU A 187 -50.30 -16.58 -34.85
C GLU A 187 -49.21 -17.57 -35.29
N GLN A 188 -49.14 -18.72 -34.62
CA GLN A 188 -49.93 -19.94 -34.90
C GLN A 188 -49.96 -20.86 -33.67
#